data_AF-A0A136LFC8-F1
#
_entry.id   AF-A0A136LFC8-F1
#
_cell.length_a   1.000
_cell.length_b   1.000
_cell.length_c   1.000
_cell.angle_alpha   90.00
_cell.angle_beta   90.00
_cell.angle_gamma   90.00
#
_symmetry.space_group_name_H-M   'P 1'
#
loop_
_entity.id
_entity.type
_entity.pdbx_description
1 polymer ?
#
loop_
_entity_poly.entity_id
_entity_poly.type
_entity_poly.pdbx_seq_one_letter_code
_entity_poly.pdbx_strand_id
1 'polypeptide(L)'
;MRISIITQDTLLRDGLQSLLWDTPGVSVAPGDGSVESAAKLIETKGTDLIVVPAEGLTSHEVQSLLHLKQRHPVTVLALSRDGSVPRELAP
;
A
#
# COMPACT_ATOMS: atom_id res chain seq x y z
N MET A 1 -5.95 12.06 5.43
CA MET A 1 -5.56 10.98 4.50
C MET A 1 -5.03 9.81 5.31
N ARG A 2 -5.53 8.60 5.08
CA ARG A 2 -5.07 7.35 5.72
C ARG A 2 -4.26 6.56 4.71
N ILE A 3 -2.99 6.34 5.04
CA ILE A 3 -2.04 5.62 4.20
C ILE A 3 -1.77 4.28 4.89
N SER A 4 -2.05 3.17 4.20
CA SER A 4 -1.68 1.85 4.67
C SER A 4 -0.44 1.37 3.90
N ILE A 5 0.65 1.13 4.63
CA ILE A 5 1.91 0.67 4.03
C ILE A 5 1.96 -0.85 4.16
N ILE A 6 1.82 -1.54 3.03
CA ILE A 6 1.74 -2.99 2.94
C ILE A 6 3.02 -3.50 2.29
N THR A 7 4.04 -3.78 3.09
CA THR A 7 5.29 -4.35 2.58
C THR A 7 5.91 -5.29 3.60
N GLN A 8 6.52 -6.38 3.13
CA GLN A 8 7.35 -7.24 3.97
C GLN A 8 8.72 -6.61 4.27
N ASP A 9 9.08 -5.55 3.54
CA ASP A 9 10.32 -4.81 3.72
C ASP A 9 10.20 -3.84 4.90
N THR A 10 10.72 -4.22 6.06
CA THR A 10 10.65 -3.42 7.28
C THR A 10 11.41 -2.11 7.16
N LEU A 11 12.53 -2.07 6.44
CA LEU A 11 13.30 -0.83 6.23
C LEU A 11 12.52 0.18 5.38
N LEU A 12 11.89 -0.29 4.30
CA LEU A 12 11.02 0.55 3.49
C LEU A 12 9.82 1.06 4.31
N ARG A 13 9.21 0.17 5.10
CA ARG A 13 8.07 0.51 5.96
C ARG A 13 8.43 1.59 6.97
N ASP A 14 9.51 1.40 7.71
CA ASP A 14 9.95 2.31 8.76
C ASP A 14 10.41 3.65 8.17
N GLY A 15 11.12 3.61 7.03
CA GLY A 15 11.52 4.81 6.29
C GLY A 15 10.34 5.65 5.82
N LEU A 16 9.34 5.01 5.17
CA LEU A 16 8.12 5.69 4.73
C LEU A 16 7.30 6.20 5.92
N GLN A 17 7.19 5.41 6.99
CA GLN A 17 6.49 5.84 8.19
C GLN A 17 7.17 7.05 8.81
N SER A 18 8.50 7.08 8.90
CA SER A 18 9.25 8.23 9.42
C SER A 18 9.06 9.48 8.55
N LEU A 19 9.05 9.34 7.22
CA LEU A 19 8.83 10.47 6.30
C LEU A 19 7.41 11.04 6.40
N LEU A 20 6.42 10.17 6.56
CA LEU A 20 5.01 10.54 6.60
C LEU A 20 4.54 10.96 8.00
N TRP A 21 5.29 10.63 9.04
CA TRP A 21 4.96 10.94 10.44
C TRP A 21 4.80 12.45 10.67
N ASP A 22 5.67 13.24 10.05
CA ASP A 22 5.67 14.70 10.20
C ASP A 22 4.66 15.39 9.25
N THR A 23 3.93 14.64 8.44
CA THR A 23 2.96 15.20 7.49
C THR A 23 1.61 15.44 8.17
N PRO A 24 1.16 16.70 8.35
CA PRO A 24 -0.10 16.99 9.03
C PRO A 24 -1.30 16.37 8.30
N GLY A 25 -2.18 15.70 9.05
CA GLY A 25 -3.39 15.09 8.50
C GLY A 25 -3.17 13.76 7.77
N VAL A 26 -1.94 13.22 7.81
CA VAL A 26 -1.62 11.86 7.35
C VAL A 26 -1.59 10.91 8.55
N SER A 27 -2.29 9.79 8.44
CA SER A 27 -2.22 8.69 9.40
C SER A 27 -1.68 7.46 8.70
N VAL A 28 -0.59 6.88 9.22
CA VAL A 28 0.04 5.69 8.67
C VAL A 28 -0.40 4.44 9.43
N ALA A 29 -0.88 3.43 8.72
CA ALA A 29 -1.19 2.11 9.27
C ALA A 29 -0.24 1.07 8.64
N PRO A 30 0.70 0.49 9.40
CA PRO A 30 1.55 -0.56 8.88
C PRO A 30 0.75 -1.87 8.71
N GLY A 31 0.95 -2.55 7.58
CA GLY A 31 0.52 -3.93 7.35
C GLY A 31 1.71 -4.89 7.32
N ASP A 32 1.41 -6.18 7.30
CA ASP A 32 2.39 -7.28 7.29
C ASP A 32 3.01 -7.56 5.91
N GLY A 33 2.56 -6.86 4.86
CA GLY A 33 3.00 -7.08 3.49
C GLY A 33 2.15 -8.06 2.69
N SER A 34 1.07 -8.59 3.26
CA SER A 34 0.09 -9.40 2.52
C SER A 34 -1.04 -8.54 1.93
N VAL A 35 -1.52 -8.93 0.76
CA VAL A 35 -2.70 -8.31 0.13
C VAL A 35 -3.97 -8.53 0.97
N GLU A 36 -4.07 -9.63 1.71
CA GLU A 36 -5.18 -9.90 2.62
C GLU A 36 -5.23 -8.90 3.78
N SER A 37 -4.08 -8.57 4.38
CA SER A 37 -4.00 -7.51 5.39
C SER A 37 -4.33 -6.14 4.80
N ALA A 38 -4.00 -5.89 3.53
CA ALA A 38 -4.41 -4.67 2.82
C ALA A 38 -5.93 -4.59 2.69
N ALA A 39 -6.58 -5.67 2.25
CA ALA A 39 -8.04 -5.77 2.15
C ALA A 39 -8.69 -5.48 3.51
N LYS A 40 -8.21 -6.14 4.56
CA LYS A 40 -8.72 -5.96 5.92
C LYS A 40 -8.57 -4.53 6.42
N LEU A 41 -7.44 -3.87 6.13
CA LEU A 41 -7.20 -2.48 6.53
C LEU A 41 -8.12 -1.50 5.77
N ILE A 42 -8.37 -1.74 4.48
CA ILE A 42 -9.36 -0.96 3.72
C ILE A 42 -10.75 -1.12 4.34
N GLU A 43 -11.20 -2.35 4.55
CA GLU A 43 -12.55 -2.66 5.01
C GLU A 43 -12.84 -2.18 6.44
N THR A 44 -11.87 -2.34 7.35
CA THR A 44 -12.08 -2.07 8.78
C THR A 44 -11.72 -0.65 9.20
N LYS A 45 -10.71 -0.05 8.57
CA LYS A 45 -10.19 1.26 8.97
C LYS A 45 -10.40 2.33 7.93
N GLY A 46 -10.79 2.01 6.68
CA GLY A 46 -10.82 2.99 5.59
C GLY A 46 -9.39 3.44 5.25
N THR A 47 -8.94 3.09 4.05
CA THR A 47 -7.61 3.41 3.55
C THR A 47 -7.75 4.18 2.24
N ASP A 48 -7.10 5.34 2.14
CA ASP A 48 -7.12 6.18 0.93
C ASP A 48 -5.99 5.77 -0.03
N LEU A 49 -4.85 5.31 0.51
CA LEU A 49 -3.68 4.90 -0.25
C LEU A 49 -3.06 3.62 0.32
N ILE A 50 -2.80 2.65 -0.54
CA ILE A 50 -2.00 1.47 -0.25
C ILE A 50 -0.66 1.58 -0.98
N VAL A 51 0.40 1.27 -0.26
CA VAL A 51 1.75 1.11 -0.82
C VAL A 51 2.13 -0.36 -0.78
N VAL A 52 2.42 -0.96 -1.93
CA VAL A 52 2.88 -2.36 -2.07
C VAL A 52 4.27 -2.43 -2.71
N PRO A 53 5.08 -3.46 -2.43
CA PRO A 53 6.28 -3.72 -3.23
C PRO A 53 5.88 -4.05 -4.68
N ALA A 54 6.61 -3.53 -5.66
CA ALA A 54 6.39 -3.84 -7.07
C ALA A 54 6.92 -5.24 -7.42
N GLU A 55 7.98 -5.67 -6.75
CA GLU A 55 8.59 -6.97 -6.94
C GLU A 55 7.88 -8.06 -6.15
N GLY A 56 7.78 -9.26 -6.75
CA GLY A 56 7.25 -10.44 -6.06
C GLY A 56 5.73 -10.52 -5.98
N LEU A 57 4.99 -9.52 -6.48
CA LEU A 57 3.55 -9.62 -6.63
C LEU A 57 3.19 -10.68 -7.67
N THR A 58 2.43 -11.67 -7.25
CA THR A 58 1.84 -12.67 -8.15
C THR A 58 0.68 -12.06 -8.94
N SER A 59 0.35 -12.65 -10.09
CA SER A 59 -0.82 -12.22 -10.88
C SER A 59 -2.12 -12.26 -10.06
N HIS A 60 -2.24 -13.20 -9.13
CA HIS A 60 -3.40 -13.31 -8.23
C HIS A 60 -3.49 -12.13 -7.26
N GLU A 61 -2.37 -11.72 -6.68
CA GLU A 61 -2.28 -10.56 -5.78
C GLU A 61 -2.57 -9.25 -6.51
N VAL A 62 -2.04 -9.09 -7.74
CA VAL A 62 -2.36 -7.94 -8.59
C VAL A 62 -3.87 -7.88 -8.85
N GLN A 63 -4.49 -8.98 -9.28
CA GLN A 63 -5.94 -9.02 -9.52
C GLN A 63 -6.76 -8.72 -8.25
N SER A 64 -6.30 -9.20 -7.09
CA SER A 64 -6.93 -8.92 -5.80
C SER A 64 -6.87 -7.43 -5.45
N LEU A 65 -5.72 -6.78 -5.66
CA LEU A 65 -5.56 -5.33 -5.46
C LEU A 65 -6.42 -4.51 -6.44
N LEU A 66 -6.52 -4.94 -7.70
CA LEU A 66 -7.38 -4.29 -8.69
C LEU A 66 -8.87 -4.42 -8.32
N HIS A 67 -9.31 -5.60 -7.88
CA HIS A 67 -10.67 -5.79 -7.37
C HIS A 67 -10.97 -4.93 -6.14
N LEU A 68 -10.01 -4.77 -5.22
CA LEU A 68 -10.16 -3.87 -4.07
C LEU A 68 -10.31 -2.41 -4.52
N LYS A 69 -9.49 -1.98 -5.49
CA LYS A 69 -9.56 -0.62 -6.06
C LYS A 69 -10.85 -0.34 -6.82
N GLN A 70 -11.50 -1.35 -7.38
CA GLN A 70 -12.82 -1.20 -8.00
C GLN A 70 -13.95 -1.06 -6.96
N ARG A 71 -13.79 -1.67 -5.79
CA ARG A 71 -14.82 -1.69 -4.73
C ARG A 71 -14.68 -0.56 -3.72
N HIS A 72 -13.49 -0.01 -3.58
CA HIS A 72 -13.17 1.04 -2.62
C HIS A 72 -12.41 2.16 -3.34
N PRO A 73 -12.62 3.43 -2.98
CA PRO A 73 -11.89 4.56 -3.55
C PRO A 73 -10.46 4.63 -2.97
N VAL A 74 -9.65 3.61 -3.24
CA VAL A 74 -8.29 3.46 -2.74
C VAL A 74 -7.29 3.55 -3.90
N THR A 75 -6.26 4.37 -3.73
CA THR A 75 -5.11 4.39 -4.64
C THR A 75 -4.17 3.26 -4.24
N VAL A 76 -3.63 2.50 -5.20
CA VAL A 76 -2.61 1.48 -4.93
C VAL A 76 -1.34 1.86 -5.67
N LEU A 77 -0.28 2.18 -4.94
CA LEU A 77 1.05 2.50 -5.45
C LEU A 77 2.00 1.31 -5.27
N ALA A 78 2.59 0.87 -6.37
CA ALA A 78 3.67 -0.10 -6.36
C ALA A 78 5.02 0.63 -6.28
N LEU A 79 5.84 0.26 -5.30
CA LEU A 79 7.19 0.76 -5.09
C LEU A 79 8.21 -0.29 -5.47
N SER A 80 9.11 0.06 -6.39
CA SER A 80 10.24 -0.78 -6.73
C SER A 80 11.43 -0.49 -5.83
N ARG A 81 12.18 -1.54 -5.46
CA ARG A 81 13.43 -1.43 -4.69
C ARG A 81 14.56 -0.75 -5.46
N ASP A 82 14.51 -0.79 -6.79
CA ASP A 82 15.54 -0.21 -7.65
C ASP A 82 15.48 1.33 -7.73
N GLY A 83 14.58 1.97 -6.99
CA GLY A 83 14.39 3.41 -7.01
C GLY A 83 13.61 3.90 -8.23
N SER A 84 13.01 2.99 -9.01
CA SER A 84 12.09 3.36 -10.08
C SER A 84 10.92 4.17 -9.52
N VAL A 85 10.43 5.09 -10.35
CA VAL A 85 9.29 5.95 -10.00
C VAL A 85 8.11 5.07 -9.56
N PRO A 86 7.49 5.35 -8.39
CA PRO A 86 6.32 4.62 -7.92
C PRO A 86 5.24 4.63 -9.00
N ARG A 87 4.65 3.46 -9.28
CA ARG A 87 3.61 3.34 -10.31
C ARG A 87 2.27 3.01 -9.66
N GLU A 88 1.24 3.74 -10.06
CA GLU A 88 -0.12 3.37 -9.67
C GLU A 88 -0.55 2.11 -10.45
N LEU A 89 -1.10 1.14 -9.73
CA LEU A 89 -1.71 -0.04 -10.35
C LEU A 89 -2.97 0.38 -11.11
N ALA A 90 -2.92 0.27 -12.43
CA ALA A 90 -4.05 0.53 -13.31
C ALA A 90 -4.94 -0.72 -13.44
N PRO A 91 -6.27 -0.57 -13.51
CA PRO A 91 -7.20 -1.66 -13.79
C PRO A 91 -6.97 -2.31 -15.16
#